data_AF-A0A240CAB4-F1
#
_entry.id   AF-A0A240CAB4-F1
#
_cell.length_a   1.000
_cell.length_b   1.000
_cell.length_c   1.000
_cell.angle_alpha   90.00
_cell.angle_beta   90.00
_cell.angle_gamma   90.00
#
_symmetry.space_group_name_H-M   'P 1'
#
loop_
_entity.id
_entity.type
_entity.pdbx_description
1 polymer ?
#
loop_
_entity_poly.entity_id
_entity_poly.type
_entity_poly.pdbx_seq_one_letter_code
_entity_poly.pdbx_strand_id
1 'polypeptide(L)'
;MALSTVQPVNGFKHTFKKDNKGNIEKITWTATNKGIGPNEHVDFPIVVANPEESGEFKWKAIQTYKDGTVVRWTDENEKSETPAPVTKVEKADIEHEETPSTGGQTALWIVSILALIVSVVALFKQRNITKTDK
;
A
#
# COMPACT_ATOMS: atom_id res chain seq x y z
N MET A 1 -1.75 -13.42 10.41
CA MET A 1 -1.41 -12.09 10.97
C MET A 1 -1.68 -12.07 12.45
N ALA A 2 -0.80 -11.48 13.25
CA ALA A 2 -1.03 -11.29 14.68
C ALA A 2 -0.80 -9.83 15.07
N LEU A 3 -1.76 -9.21 15.76
CA LEU A 3 -1.66 -7.84 16.25
C LEU A 3 -0.54 -7.72 17.30
N SER A 4 0.39 -6.79 17.08
CA SER A 4 1.57 -6.58 17.93
C SER A 4 1.36 -5.39 18.88
N THR A 5 1.16 -4.19 18.32
CA THR A 5 1.00 -2.96 19.11
C THR A 5 -0.06 -2.04 18.53
N VAL A 6 -0.62 -1.16 19.36
CA VAL A 6 -1.56 -0.10 18.96
C VAL A 6 -1.01 1.23 19.44
N GLN A 7 -1.00 2.24 18.57
CA GLN A 7 -0.57 3.57 18.96
C GLN A 7 -1.70 4.26 19.75
N PRO A 8 -1.39 4.92 20.89
CA PRO A 8 -2.35 5.79 21.56
C PRO A 8 -2.82 6.90 20.62
N VAL A 9 -4.13 7.16 20.60
CA VAL A 9 -4.74 8.21 19.78
C VAL A 9 -5.34 9.25 20.72
N ASN A 10 -4.96 10.52 20.54
CA ASN A 10 -5.46 11.60 21.39
C ASN A 10 -6.99 11.67 21.35
N GLY A 11 -7.64 11.78 22.52
CA GLY A 11 -9.10 11.81 22.62
C GLY A 11 -9.81 10.46 22.46
N PHE A 12 -9.08 9.35 22.36
CA PHE A 12 -9.64 8.00 22.28
C PHE A 12 -8.99 7.05 23.28
N LYS A 13 -9.81 6.38 24.08
CA LYS A 13 -9.38 5.24 24.90
C LYS A 13 -9.52 3.96 24.08
N HIS A 14 -8.55 3.05 24.15
CA HIS A 14 -8.65 1.75 23.50
C HIS A 14 -8.75 0.60 24.51
N THR A 15 -9.42 -0.47 24.12
CA THR A 15 -9.48 -1.74 24.85
C THR A 15 -9.26 -2.91 23.90
N PHE A 16 -8.77 -4.04 24.46
CA PHE A 16 -8.50 -5.25 23.71
C PHE A 16 -9.41 -6.38 24.18
N LYS A 17 -10.03 -7.09 23.24
CA LYS A 17 -10.52 -8.44 23.46
C LYS A 17 -9.44 -9.42 23.02
N LYS A 18 -9.06 -10.34 23.90
CA LYS A 18 -8.07 -11.38 23.63
C LYS A 18 -8.69 -12.77 23.66
N ASP A 19 -8.11 -13.70 22.92
CA ASP A 19 -8.44 -15.12 22.98
C ASP A 19 -7.79 -15.81 24.20
N ASN A 20 -8.03 -17.11 24.37
CA ASN A 20 -7.46 -17.92 25.45
C ASN A 20 -5.93 -18.05 25.39
N LYS A 21 -5.31 -17.71 24.26
CA LYS A 21 -3.86 -17.75 24.03
C LYS A 21 -3.21 -16.36 24.19
N GLY A 22 -4.01 -15.33 24.49
CA GLY A 22 -3.55 -13.96 24.66
C GLY A 22 -3.44 -13.14 23.37
N ASN A 23 -3.87 -13.69 22.23
CA ASN A 23 -3.88 -12.97 20.95
C ASN A 23 -5.00 -11.94 20.94
N ILE A 24 -4.74 -10.75 20.39
CA ILE A 24 -5.76 -9.70 20.27
C ILE A 24 -6.70 -10.04 19.10
N GLU A 25 -7.96 -10.30 19.40
CA GLU A 25 -9.02 -10.57 18.39
C GLU A 25 -9.74 -9.30 17.95
N LYS A 26 -9.87 -8.33 18.85
CA LYS A 26 -10.61 -7.08 18.60
C LYS A 26 -9.99 -5.93 19.39
N ILE A 27 -9.89 -4.79 18.73
CA ILE A 27 -9.58 -3.51 19.35
C ILE A 27 -10.84 -2.65 19.30
N THR A 28 -11.14 -1.95 20.38
CA THR A 28 -12.25 -1.00 20.43
C THR A 28 -11.70 0.34 20.88
N TRP A 29 -11.80 1.35 20.02
CA TRP A 29 -11.51 2.74 20.37
C TRP A 29 -12.82 3.45 20.73
N THR A 30 -12.80 4.19 21.83
CA THR A 30 -13.96 4.95 22.32
C THR A 30 -13.53 6.38 22.56
N ALA A 31 -14.23 7.31 21.94
CA ALA A 31 -14.00 8.73 22.13
C ALA A 31 -14.18 9.10 23.61
N THR A 32 -13.27 9.88 24.17
CA THR A 32 -13.37 10.38 25.54
C THR A 32 -14.12 11.71 25.63
N ASN A 33 -14.33 12.36 24.48
CA ASN A 33 -15.01 13.66 24.36
C ASN A 33 -16.01 13.64 23.19
N LYS A 34 -15.98 14.65 22.31
CA LYS A 34 -16.96 14.83 21.22
C LYS A 34 -16.86 13.79 20.09
N GLY A 35 -15.77 13.02 20.03
CA GLY A 35 -15.51 12.06 18.95
C GLY A 35 -14.99 12.74 17.68
N ILE A 36 -15.20 12.09 16.54
CA ILE A 36 -14.83 12.59 15.20
C ILE A 36 -16.01 13.42 14.70
N GLY A 37 -15.78 14.70 14.37
CA GLY A 37 -16.80 15.61 13.86
C GLY A 37 -17.11 15.41 12.37
N PRO A 38 -18.14 16.11 11.84
CA PRO A 38 -18.43 16.12 10.42
C PRO A 38 -17.23 16.65 9.62
N ASN A 39 -16.89 15.98 8.51
CA ASN A 39 -15.74 16.31 7.66
C ASN A 39 -14.37 16.19 8.35
N GLU A 40 -14.29 15.55 9.52
CA GLU A 40 -13.03 15.22 10.19
C GLU A 40 -12.70 13.74 9.97
N HIS A 41 -11.41 13.41 10.08
CA HIS A 41 -10.92 12.03 10.08
C HIS A 41 -9.91 11.85 11.20
N VAL A 42 -9.71 10.59 11.60
CA VAL A 42 -8.71 10.18 12.58
C VAL A 42 -8.14 8.84 12.13
N ASP A 43 -6.83 8.72 12.20
CA ASP A 43 -6.15 7.44 11.98
C ASP A 43 -6.04 6.65 13.28
N PHE A 44 -6.20 5.33 13.17
CA PHE A 44 -6.01 4.38 14.27
C PHE A 44 -4.84 3.44 13.93
N PRO A 45 -3.59 3.82 14.22
CA PRO A 45 -2.43 3.04 13.81
C PRO A 45 -2.33 1.74 14.60
N ILE A 46 -2.20 0.64 13.85
CA ILE A 46 -1.95 -0.70 14.38
C ILE A 46 -0.69 -1.27 13.75
N VAL A 47 0.06 -2.04 14.51
CA VAL A 47 1.19 -2.82 14.03
C VAL A 47 0.81 -4.29 14.11
N VAL A 48 1.03 -5.00 13.01
CA VAL A 48 0.63 -6.40 12.86
C VAL A 48 1.80 -7.17 12.27
N ALA A 49 2.05 -8.36 12.82
CA ALA A 49 2.98 -9.30 12.24
C ALA A 49 2.38 -9.89 10.96
N ASN A 50 3.14 -9.81 9.86
CA ASN A 50 2.78 -10.43 8.60
C ASN A 50 2.71 -11.95 8.76
N PRO A 51 1.80 -12.61 8.01
CA PRO A 51 1.79 -14.08 7.91
C PRO A 51 3.08 -14.60 7.23
N GLU A 52 3.35 -15.90 7.36
CA GLU A 52 4.40 -16.56 6.56
C GLU A 52 3.98 -16.72 5.09
N GLU A 53 2.69 -16.95 4.85
CA GLU A 53 2.12 -17.16 3.53
C GLU A 53 1.53 -15.88 2.94
N SER A 54 1.69 -15.71 1.62
CA SER A 54 0.99 -14.66 0.87
C SER A 54 -0.52 -14.83 0.97
N GLY A 55 -1.26 -13.72 0.91
CA GLY A 55 -2.71 -13.76 0.89
C GLY A 55 -3.35 -12.40 1.12
N GLU A 56 -4.68 -12.40 1.11
CA GLU A 56 -5.48 -11.21 1.42
C GLU A 56 -6.07 -11.31 2.82
N PHE A 57 -5.97 -10.21 3.56
CA PHE A 57 -6.45 -10.08 4.93
C PHE A 57 -7.54 -9.03 4.99
N LYS A 58 -8.76 -9.47 5.32
CA LYS A 58 -9.93 -8.59 5.46
C LYS A 58 -10.06 -8.08 6.89
N TRP A 59 -10.16 -6.77 7.06
CA TRP A 59 -10.30 -6.09 8.34
C TRP A 59 -11.75 -5.67 8.55
N LYS A 60 -12.51 -6.47 9.29
CA LYS A 60 -13.90 -6.12 9.62
C LYS A 60 -13.93 -4.98 10.64
N ALA A 61 -14.56 -3.87 10.29
CA ALA A 61 -14.69 -2.72 11.19
C ALA A 61 -16.15 -2.32 11.41
N ILE A 62 -16.44 -1.82 12.62
CA ILE A 62 -17.75 -1.30 13.00
C ILE A 62 -17.55 0.11 13.54
N GLN A 63 -18.24 1.07 12.93
CA GLN A 63 -18.22 2.47 13.33
C GLN A 63 -19.57 2.82 13.96
N THR A 64 -19.53 3.40 15.16
CA THR A 64 -20.72 3.84 15.88
C THR A 64 -20.69 5.35 16.04
N TYR A 65 -21.78 6.00 15.66
CA TYR A 65 -21.97 7.43 15.74
C TYR A 65 -22.71 7.81 17.02
N LYS A 66 -22.64 9.10 17.38
CA LYS A 66 -23.23 9.62 18.62
C LYS A 66 -24.76 9.49 18.66
N ASP A 67 -25.42 9.53 17.50
CA ASP A 67 -26.85 9.34 17.33
C ASP A 67 -27.30 7.87 17.47
N GLY A 68 -26.35 6.95 17.69
CA GLY A 68 -26.59 5.51 17.76
C GLY A 68 -26.55 4.80 16.41
N THR A 69 -26.39 5.52 15.31
CA THR A 69 -26.24 4.93 13.98
C THR A 69 -24.97 4.08 13.93
N VAL A 70 -25.05 2.92 13.28
CA VAL A 70 -23.93 1.98 13.15
C VAL A 70 -23.68 1.67 11.69
N VAL A 71 -22.45 1.90 11.24
CA VAL A 71 -21.97 1.52 9.92
C VAL A 71 -21.03 0.32 10.07
N ARG A 72 -21.24 -0.71 9.25
CA ARG A 72 -20.50 -1.97 9.31
C ARG A 72 -19.67 -2.14 8.04
N TRP A 73 -18.38 -1.85 8.13
CA TRP A 73 -17.39 -2.09 7.08
C TRP A 73 -16.98 -3.57 7.12
N THR A 74 -17.92 -4.43 6.75
CA THR A 74 -17.79 -5.89 6.89
C THR A 74 -18.20 -6.66 5.64
N ASP A 75 -18.68 -5.97 4.61
CA ASP A 75 -19.12 -6.61 3.37
C ASP A 75 -17.91 -7.21 2.62
N GLU A 76 -18.10 -8.39 2.06
CA GLU A 76 -17.06 -9.10 1.31
C GLU A 76 -16.95 -8.62 -0.14
N ASN A 77 -18.00 -7.97 -0.65
CA ASN A 77 -18.03 -7.39 -1.98
C ASN A 77 -17.38 -6.00 -1.97
N GLU A 78 -16.27 -5.86 -2.71
CA GLU A 78 -15.52 -4.59 -2.83
C GLU A 78 -16.33 -3.45 -3.47
N LYS A 79 -17.38 -3.78 -4.23
CA LYS A 79 -18.27 -2.79 -4.86
C LYS A 79 -19.45 -2.37 -4.00
N SER A 80 -19.56 -2.91 -2.77
CA SER A 80 -20.59 -2.50 -1.82
C SER A 80 -20.33 -1.07 -1.33
N GLU A 81 -21.32 -0.47 -0.66
CA GLU A 81 -21.15 0.85 -0.03
C GLU A 81 -20.23 0.79 1.21
N THR A 82 -20.08 -0.39 1.83
CA THR A 82 -19.32 -0.57 3.08
C THR A 82 -18.41 -1.80 3.05
N PRO A 83 -17.47 -1.88 2.08
CA PRO A 83 -16.59 -3.02 1.93
C PRO A 83 -15.66 -3.13 3.15
N ALA A 84 -15.36 -4.35 3.56
CA ALA A 84 -14.31 -4.58 4.55
C ALA A 84 -12.95 -4.17 3.94
N PRO A 85 -12.15 -3.32 4.60
CA PRO A 85 -10.79 -3.02 4.17
C PRO A 85 -9.97 -4.30 3.96
N VAL A 86 -9.17 -4.34 2.90
CA VAL A 86 -8.34 -5.50 2.55
C VAL A 86 -6.87 -5.08 2.51
N THR A 87 -6.01 -5.91 3.11
CA THR A 87 -4.56 -5.81 2.94
C THR A 87 -4.07 -7.06 2.21
N LYS A 88 -3.47 -6.86 1.04
CA LYS A 88 -2.76 -7.92 0.34
C LYS A 88 -1.34 -8.02 0.87
N VAL A 89 -0.93 -9.22 1.27
CA VAL A 89 0.43 -9.55 1.65
C VAL A 89 0.99 -10.46 0.56
N GLU A 90 2.13 -10.08 0.01
CA GLU A 90 2.86 -10.86 -0.97
C GLU A 90 4.21 -11.26 -0.36
N LYS A 91 4.69 -12.45 -0.68
CA LYS A 91 6.07 -12.83 -0.42
C LYS A 91 6.95 -11.86 -1.20
N ALA A 92 7.91 -11.27 -0.51
CA ALA A 92 9.00 -10.61 -1.19
C ALA A 92 9.79 -11.70 -1.92
N ASP A 93 9.81 -11.66 -3.25
CA ASP A 93 10.88 -12.30 -4.00
C ASP A 93 12.14 -11.51 -3.66
N ILE A 94 12.87 -11.95 -2.63
CA ILE A 94 14.25 -11.52 -2.45
C ILE A 94 15.04 -12.25 -3.52
N GLU A 95 14.98 -11.74 -4.75
CA GLU A 95 16.19 -11.76 -5.56
C GLU A 95 17.21 -10.98 -4.74
N HIS A 96 18.03 -11.71 -3.98
CA HIS A 96 19.34 -11.20 -3.61
C HIS A 96 20.05 -10.99 -4.95
N GLU A 97 19.86 -9.83 -5.56
CA GLU A 97 20.96 -9.25 -6.30
C GLU A 97 22.05 -9.00 -5.26
N GLU A 98 22.89 -10.03 -5.08
CA GLU A 98 24.26 -9.81 -4.64
C GLU A 98 24.82 -8.76 -5.59
N THR A 99 24.79 -7.50 -5.18
CA THR A 99 25.59 -6.47 -5.80
C THR A 99 27.03 -6.91 -5.57
N PRO A 100 27.78 -7.32 -6.61
CA PRO A 100 29.21 -7.45 -6.42
C PRO A 100 29.69 -6.02 -6.22
N SER A 101 30.17 -5.73 -5.02
CA SER A 101 30.95 -4.53 -4.74
C SER A 101 32.19 -4.58 -5.61
N THR A 102 32.14 -3.98 -6.82
CA THR A 102 33.23 -3.31 -7.54
C THR A 102 32.76 -2.91 -8.94
N GLY A 103 32.64 -1.60 -9.19
CA GLY A 103 32.93 -1.00 -10.49
C GLY A 103 31.82 -0.99 -11.56
N GLY A 104 31.18 0.17 -11.72
CA GLY A 104 30.92 0.77 -13.04
C GLY A 104 29.95 0.09 -14.01
N GLN A 105 28.77 0.71 -14.15
CA GLN A 105 27.96 0.75 -15.39
C GLN A 105 27.72 -0.58 -16.11
N THR A 106 26.65 -1.31 -15.79
CA THR A 106 26.12 -2.35 -16.71
C THR A 106 24.66 -2.19 -17.15
N ALA A 107 23.92 -1.25 -16.58
CA ALA A 107 22.51 -1.01 -16.95
C ALA A 107 22.26 0.16 -17.93
N LEU A 108 23.30 0.85 -18.44
CA LEU A 108 23.13 2.01 -19.35
C LEU A 108 23.36 1.71 -20.84
N TRP A 109 23.95 0.57 -21.21
CA TRP A 109 24.33 0.32 -22.61
C TRP A 109 23.13 0.02 -23.54
N ILE A 110 22.05 -0.55 -23.00
CA ILE A 110 20.89 -1.00 -23.81
C ILE A 110 20.12 0.21 -24.37
N VAL A 111 20.03 1.31 -23.62
CA VAL A 111 19.38 2.54 -24.09
C VAL A 111 20.24 3.26 -25.14
N SER A 112 21.57 3.24 -25.01
CA SER A 112 22.48 3.88 -25.98
C SER A 112 22.50 3.20 -27.36
N ILE A 113 22.29 1.88 -27.43
CA ILE A 113 22.24 1.17 -28.73
C ILE A 113 21.01 1.60 -29.54
N LEU A 114 19.84 1.74 -28.90
CA LEU A 114 18.63 2.24 -29.57
C LEU A 114 18.76 3.71 -30.00
N ALA A 115 19.40 4.57 -29.18
CA ALA A 115 19.61 5.97 -29.50
C ALA A 115 20.57 6.19 -30.70
N LEU A 116 21.62 5.37 -30.83
CA LEU A 116 22.54 5.40 -31.98
C LEU A 116 21.83 5.04 -33.29
N ILE A 117 20.97 4.03 -33.28
CA ILE A 117 20.24 3.59 -34.48
C ILE A 117 19.31 4.70 -34.98
N VAL A 118 18.58 5.38 -34.09
CA VAL A 118 17.71 6.51 -34.47
C VAL A 118 18.52 7.71 -34.98
N SER A 119 19.67 8.01 -34.37
CA SER A 119 20.55 9.10 -34.82
C SER A 119 21.09 8.85 -36.24
N VAL A 120 21.51 7.62 -36.55
CA VAL A 120 21.99 7.25 -37.90
C VAL A 120 20.85 7.38 -38.92
N VAL A 121 19.65 6.89 -38.62
CA VAL A 121 18.49 7.01 -39.53
C VAL A 121 18.12 8.49 -39.79
N ALA A 122 18.20 9.36 -38.78
CA ALA A 122 17.94 10.79 -38.92
C ALA A 122 18.96 11.49 -39.84
N LEU A 123 20.24 11.14 -39.74
CA LEU A 123 21.30 11.68 -40.61
C LEU A 123 21.13 11.28 -42.08
N PHE A 124 20.65 10.06 -42.35
CA PHE A 124 20.34 9.62 -43.72
C PHE A 124 19.09 10.28 -44.29
N LYS A 125 18.06 10.54 -43.46
CA LYS A 125 16.86 11.27 -43.90
C LYS A 125 17.19 12.72 -44.24
N GLN A 126 18.06 13.38 -43.46
CA GLN A 126 18.46 14.77 -43.71
C GLN A 126 19.26 14.93 -45.01
N ARG A 127 20.11 13.95 -45.37
CA ARG A 127 20.91 13.97 -46.61
C ARG A 127 20.11 13.74 -47.90
N ASN A 128 18.96 13.06 -47.81
CA ASN A 128 18.07 12.88 -48.97
C ASN A 128 17.14 14.08 -49.20
N ILE A 129 16.80 14.85 -48.16
CA ILE A 129 15.99 16.06 -48.30
C ILE A 129 16.77 17.19 -48.98
N THR A 130 18.10 17.25 -48.80
CA THR A 130 18.96 18.28 -49.44
C THR A 130 19.32 17.98 -50.90
N LYS A 131 18.83 16.88 -51.49
CA LYS A 131 19.09 16.52 -52.90
C LYS A 131 17.92 16.82 -53.85
N THR A 132 16.87 17.49 -53.36
CA THR A 132 15.79 18.01 -54.20
C THR A 132 15.74 19.53 -54.10
N ASP A 133 16.82 20.17 -54.56
CA ASP A 133 16.78 21.51 -55.17
C ASP A 133 18.12 21.74 -55.88
N LYS A 134 18.25 21.15 -57.08
CA LYS A 134 19.05 21.72 -58.18
C LYS A 134 18.67 21.05 -59.49
#